data_AF-A0AAE0L018-F1
#
_entry.id   AF-A0AAE0L018-F1
#
_cell.length_a   1.000
_cell.length_b   1.000
_cell.length_c   1.000
_cell.angle_alpha   90.00
_cell.angle_beta   90.00
_cell.angle_gamma   90.00
#
_symmetry.space_group_name_H-M   'P 1'
#
loop_
_entity.id
_entity.type
_entity.pdbx_description
1 polymer ?
#
loop_
_entity_poly.entity_id
_entity_poly.type
_entity_poly.pdbx_seq_one_letter_code
_entity_poly.pdbx_strand_id
1 'polypeptide(L)'
;MDEEQRVKSRFTVVGAGRVGTALADMDRSNALVVKRGDSIPVSGSGPIYVATHNADLSDVLAATPQNRRGDLVFLQNGMIRPWLTASELQDSTQALIYFAAALDESSGNVRVTDGGQTTVTGKYAKHFAKLLGSRGIACSVQPGDVFTQSMLEKLLWSTIFWMVCAGMENLTVGEVATAHRPKVHALVCELLPVAERALNRIPSSGIYHLPPCHHFVYRACSMSSL
;
A
#
# COMPACT_ATOMS: atom_id res chain seq x y z
N MET A 1 3.94 24.67 15.04
CA MET A 1 5.00 23.80 14.46
C MET A 1 5.95 24.73 13.74
N ASP A 2 7.21 24.76 14.16
CA ASP A 2 8.18 25.75 13.71
C ASP A 2 8.60 25.51 12.25
N GLU A 3 8.84 26.59 11.51
CA GLU A 3 9.26 26.55 10.11
C GLU A 3 10.61 25.83 9.93
N GLU A 4 11.46 25.89 10.96
CA GLU A 4 12.74 25.19 11.02
C GLU A 4 12.59 23.65 10.97
N GLN A 5 11.54 23.11 11.58
CA GLN A 5 11.30 21.66 11.59
C GLN A 5 10.79 21.15 10.24
N ARG A 6 10.10 22.00 9.47
CA ARG A 6 9.69 21.70 8.09
C ARG A 6 10.89 21.58 7.16
N VAL A 7 11.90 22.44 7.34
CA VAL A 7 13.14 22.45 6.53
C VAL A 7 14.08 21.29 6.89
N LYS A 8 14.11 20.83 8.14
CA LYS A 8 14.96 19.71 8.59
C LYS A 8 14.40 18.32 8.27
N SER A 9 13.09 18.19 8.01
CA SER A 9 12.47 16.89 7.72
C SER A 9 13.04 16.24 6.45
N ARG A 10 13.32 14.94 6.49
CA ARG A 10 13.81 14.15 5.34
C ARG A 10 12.70 13.49 4.55
N PHE A 11 11.50 13.39 5.13
CA PHE A 11 10.31 12.92 4.45
C PHE A 11 9.04 13.50 5.07
N THR A 12 7.99 13.52 4.28
CA THR A 12 6.65 13.95 4.69
C THR A 12 5.70 12.76 4.72
N VAL A 13 4.77 12.75 5.68
CA VAL A 13 3.68 11.77 5.77
C VAL A 13 2.37 12.55 5.73
N VAL A 14 1.57 12.29 4.70
CA VAL A 14 0.22 12.87 4.56
C VAL A 14 -0.78 11.90 5.14
N GLY A 15 -1.48 12.32 6.18
CA GLY A 15 -2.44 11.50 6.93
C GLY A 15 -1.86 11.02 8.27
N ALA A 16 -2.54 11.38 9.36
CA ALA A 16 -2.16 11.00 10.74
C ALA A 16 -2.99 9.83 11.28
N GLY A 17 -3.43 8.93 10.40
CA GLY A 17 -4.05 7.66 10.77
C GLY A 17 -3.01 6.64 11.25
N ARG A 18 -3.46 5.42 11.58
CA ARG A 18 -2.60 4.35 12.12
C ARG A 18 -1.31 4.11 11.32
N VAL A 19 -1.44 3.98 10.00
CA VAL A 19 -0.29 3.75 9.10
C VAL A 19 0.63 4.99 9.04
N GLY A 20 0.06 6.19 8.91
CA GLY A 20 0.85 7.41 8.83
C GLY A 20 1.62 7.70 10.12
N THR A 21 0.97 7.53 11.27
CA THR A 21 1.61 7.63 12.59
C THR A 21 2.71 6.59 12.75
N ALA A 22 2.46 5.33 12.34
CA ALA A 22 3.50 4.30 12.35
C ALA A 22 4.73 4.71 11.54
N LEU A 23 4.55 5.20 10.31
CA LEU A 23 5.66 5.63 9.44
C LEU A 23 6.41 6.83 10.02
N ALA A 24 5.71 7.79 10.59
CA ALA A 24 6.34 8.94 11.24
C ALA A 24 7.17 8.50 12.45
N ASP A 25 6.67 7.55 13.24
CA ASP A 25 7.36 7.03 14.41
C ASP A 25 8.59 6.18 14.08
N MET A 26 8.69 5.64 12.86
CA MET A 26 9.88 4.92 12.41
C MET A 26 11.14 5.80 12.44
N ASP A 27 10.99 7.10 12.17
CA ASP A 27 12.09 8.08 12.20
C ASP A 27 11.55 9.49 12.57
N ARG A 28 11.06 9.62 13.80
CA ARG A 28 10.31 10.78 14.30
C ARG A 28 11.06 12.11 14.19
N SER A 29 12.38 12.11 14.32
CA SER A 29 13.19 13.33 14.21
C SER A 29 13.31 13.85 12.78
N ASN A 30 13.04 12.99 11.79
CA ASN A 30 13.14 13.34 10.37
C ASN A 30 11.77 13.34 9.64
N ALA A 31 10.69 13.00 10.33
CA ALA A 31 9.34 12.95 9.76
C ALA A 31 8.58 14.26 9.94
N LEU A 32 7.95 14.75 8.86
CA LEU A 32 6.93 15.79 8.92
C LEU A 32 5.54 15.17 8.70
N VAL A 33 4.64 15.28 9.67
CA VAL A 33 3.25 14.84 9.51
C VAL A 33 2.36 16.00 9.06
N VAL A 34 1.65 15.80 7.96
CA VAL A 34 0.69 16.75 7.37
C VAL A 34 -0.71 16.16 7.54
N LYS A 35 -1.60 16.89 8.23
CA LYS A 35 -2.99 16.48 8.47
C LYS A 35 -3.92 17.09 7.41
N ARG A 36 -5.19 16.71 7.44
CA ARG A 36 -6.22 17.31 6.58
C ARG A 36 -6.28 18.81 6.84
N GLY A 37 -6.18 19.61 5.77
CA GLY A 37 -6.18 21.08 5.84
C GLY A 37 -4.80 21.71 6.00
N ASP A 38 -3.77 20.94 6.35
CA ASP A 38 -2.39 21.43 6.38
C ASP A 38 -1.80 21.50 4.97
N SER A 39 -0.92 22.46 4.73
CA SER A 39 -0.18 22.56 3.46
C SER A 39 1.04 21.65 3.44
N ILE A 40 1.24 20.96 2.31
CA ILE A 40 2.49 20.25 2.01
C ILE A 40 3.57 21.30 1.68
N PRO A 41 4.77 21.25 2.28
CA PRO A 41 5.81 22.25 2.02
C PRO A 41 6.24 22.32 0.54
N VAL A 42 6.28 23.55 0.00
CA VAL A 42 6.76 23.83 -1.37
C VAL A 42 8.26 23.56 -1.48
N SER A 43 9.02 23.96 -0.46
CA SER A 43 10.43 23.67 -0.29
C SER A 43 10.60 22.43 0.60
N GLY A 44 11.44 21.50 0.16
CA GLY A 44 11.70 20.26 0.86
C GLY A 44 12.38 19.25 -0.06
N SER A 45 12.92 18.19 0.53
CA SER A 45 13.51 17.08 -0.21
C SER A 45 13.02 15.76 0.35
N GLY A 46 13.09 14.71 -0.47
CA GLY A 46 12.70 13.36 -0.06
C GLY A 46 11.22 13.03 -0.29
N PRO A 47 10.81 11.80 0.09
CA PRO A 47 9.50 11.26 -0.25
C PRO A 47 8.36 11.92 0.52
N ILE A 48 7.17 11.88 -0.09
CA ILE A 48 5.89 12.25 0.51
C ILE A 48 5.03 10.99 0.55
N TYR A 49 4.97 10.33 1.70
CA TYR A 49 4.17 9.13 1.89
C TYR A 49 2.69 9.47 2.04
N VAL A 50 1.85 8.94 1.15
CA VAL A 50 0.42 9.17 1.15
C VAL A 50 -0.27 8.07 1.96
N ALA A 51 -0.54 8.35 3.23
CA ALA A 51 -1.19 7.45 4.19
C ALA A 51 -2.67 7.82 4.43
N THR A 52 -3.35 8.28 3.38
CA THR A 52 -4.79 8.63 3.36
C THR A 52 -5.62 7.55 2.65
N HIS A 53 -6.94 7.66 2.76
CA HIS A 53 -7.87 6.78 2.05
C HIS A 53 -7.87 7.07 0.54
N ASN A 54 -8.20 6.09 -0.30
CA ASN A 54 -8.26 6.25 -1.76
C ASN A 54 -9.18 7.42 -2.19
N ALA A 55 -10.24 7.67 -1.43
CA ALA A 55 -11.19 8.75 -1.67
C ALA A 55 -10.58 10.16 -1.52
N ASP A 56 -9.49 10.29 -0.76
CA ASP A 56 -8.82 11.57 -0.49
C ASP A 56 -7.65 11.84 -1.45
N LEU A 57 -7.35 10.96 -2.40
CA LEU A 57 -6.16 11.09 -3.27
C LEU A 57 -6.17 12.37 -4.12
N SER A 58 -7.35 12.75 -4.63
CA SER A 58 -7.50 13.98 -5.41
C SER A 58 -7.21 15.23 -4.56
N ASP A 59 -7.64 15.24 -3.30
CA ASP A 59 -7.37 16.34 -2.37
C ASP A 59 -5.89 16.43 -2.02
N VAL A 60 -5.24 15.28 -1.80
CA VAL A 60 -3.79 15.22 -1.58
C VAL A 60 -3.03 15.76 -2.79
N LEU A 61 -3.43 15.37 -4.00
CA LEU A 61 -2.81 15.85 -5.23
C LEU A 61 -2.99 17.37 -5.42
N ALA A 62 -4.19 17.88 -5.14
CA ALA A 62 -4.49 19.31 -5.20
C ALA A 62 -3.66 20.12 -4.19
N ALA A 63 -3.48 19.58 -2.98
CA ALA A 63 -2.66 20.20 -1.93
C ALA A 63 -1.14 20.03 -2.15
N THR A 64 -0.70 19.15 -3.06
CA THR A 64 0.71 18.89 -3.33
C THR A 64 1.26 19.92 -4.35
N PRO A 65 2.29 20.70 -3.99
CA PRO A 65 2.96 21.60 -4.91
C PRO A 65 3.40 20.89 -6.19
N GLN A 66 3.22 21.51 -7.36
CA GLN A 66 3.47 20.86 -8.66
C GLN A 66 4.90 20.31 -8.78
N ASN A 67 5.88 21.06 -8.28
CA ASN A 67 7.30 20.66 -8.25
C ASN A 67 7.59 19.47 -7.30
N ARG A 68 6.68 19.14 -6.39
CA ARG A 68 6.79 18.05 -5.40
C ARG A 68 5.94 16.83 -5.74
N ARG A 69 5.10 16.87 -6.79
CA ARG A 69 4.22 15.74 -7.17
C ARG A 69 5.00 14.47 -7.53
N GLY A 70 6.19 14.62 -8.12
CA GLY A 70 7.11 13.51 -8.39
C GLY A 70 7.71 12.87 -7.13
N ASP A 71 7.46 13.44 -5.95
CA ASP A 71 7.90 12.91 -4.66
C ASP A 71 6.84 12.09 -3.92
N LEU A 72 5.63 12.00 -4.47
CA LEU A 72 4.54 11.21 -3.91
C LEU A 72 4.87 9.71 -3.94
N VAL A 73 4.63 9.07 -2.80
CA VAL A 73 4.74 7.62 -2.60
C VAL A 73 3.38 7.11 -2.15
N PHE A 74 2.70 6.36 -3.01
CA PHE A 74 1.35 5.86 -2.78
C PHE A 74 1.37 4.53 -2.03
N LEU A 75 0.62 4.45 -0.93
CA LEU A 75 0.53 3.29 -0.02
C LEU A 75 -0.85 2.60 -0.09
N GLN A 76 -1.63 2.94 -1.09
CA GLN A 76 -3.05 2.61 -1.17
C GLN A 76 -3.27 1.13 -1.44
N ASN A 77 -4.39 0.62 -0.91
CA ASN A 77 -4.87 -0.71 -1.28
C ASN A 77 -5.56 -0.65 -2.65
N GLY A 78 -5.46 -1.76 -3.38
CA GLY A 78 -6.08 -1.94 -4.70
C GLY A 78 -5.22 -1.45 -5.87
N MET A 79 -5.84 -1.42 -7.05
CA MET A 79 -5.21 -1.05 -8.31
C MET A 79 -5.51 0.42 -8.66
N ILE A 80 -4.68 1.34 -8.15
CA ILE A 80 -4.85 2.79 -8.39
C ILE A 80 -4.20 3.29 -9.69
N ARG A 81 -3.60 2.39 -10.48
CA ARG A 81 -2.95 2.74 -11.76
C ARG A 81 -3.81 3.59 -12.70
N PRO A 82 -5.11 3.30 -12.93
CA PRO A 82 -5.93 4.15 -13.79
C PRO A 82 -6.00 5.60 -13.30
N TRP A 83 -6.10 5.81 -11.99
CA TRP A 83 -6.11 7.14 -11.40
C TRP A 83 -4.74 7.82 -11.51
N LEU A 84 -3.65 7.07 -11.31
CA LEU A 84 -2.28 7.60 -11.50
C LEU A 84 -2.05 8.06 -12.93
N THR A 85 -2.44 7.27 -13.93
CA THR A 85 -2.31 7.65 -15.35
C THR A 85 -3.16 8.88 -15.67
N ALA A 86 -4.42 8.92 -15.23
CA ALA A 86 -5.29 10.07 -15.44
C ALA A 86 -4.79 11.36 -14.74
N SER A 87 -3.96 11.20 -13.71
CA SER A 87 -3.34 12.29 -12.94
C SER A 87 -1.92 12.63 -13.37
N GLU A 88 -1.40 12.00 -14.44
CA GLU A 88 -0.02 12.14 -14.94
C GLU A 88 1.06 11.74 -13.91
N LEU A 89 0.77 10.70 -13.11
CA LEU A 89 1.59 10.17 -12.02
C LEU A 89 1.94 8.69 -12.20
N GLN A 90 1.91 8.17 -13.43
CA GLN A 90 2.19 6.76 -13.71
C GLN A 90 3.59 6.29 -13.24
N ASP A 91 4.54 7.21 -13.16
CA ASP A 91 5.94 6.95 -12.76
C ASP A 91 6.18 7.18 -11.25
N SER A 92 5.14 7.53 -10.49
CA SER A 92 5.24 7.70 -9.04
C SER A 92 5.62 6.41 -8.32
N THR A 93 6.27 6.56 -7.17
CA THR A 93 6.59 5.41 -6.33
C THR A 93 5.31 4.83 -5.74
N GLN A 94 5.19 3.51 -5.75
CA GLN A 94 4.04 2.80 -5.19
C GLN A 94 4.53 1.71 -4.24
N ALA A 95 3.87 1.55 -3.11
CA ALA A 95 4.13 0.50 -2.13
C ALA A 95 2.86 -0.27 -1.80
N LEU A 96 2.94 -1.60 -1.89
CA LEU A 96 1.93 -2.51 -1.39
C LEU A 96 2.32 -2.92 0.02
N ILE A 97 1.74 -2.26 1.01
CA ILE A 97 2.02 -2.52 2.42
C ILE A 97 1.36 -3.83 2.87
N TYR A 98 2.13 -4.70 3.52
CA TYR A 98 1.66 -5.89 4.22
C TYR A 98 2.16 -5.80 5.65
N PHE A 99 1.68 -4.79 6.36
CA PHE A 99 1.85 -4.69 7.80
C PHE A 99 0.57 -4.10 8.39
N ALA A 100 0.25 -4.49 9.61
CA ALA A 100 -0.82 -3.90 10.39
C ALA A 100 -0.24 -2.84 11.33
N ALA A 101 -0.93 -1.71 11.46
CA ALA A 101 -0.63 -0.71 12.47
C ALA A 101 -1.84 -0.62 13.41
N ALA A 102 -1.63 -0.88 14.70
CA ALA A 102 -2.67 -0.84 15.73
C ALA A 102 -2.17 -0.04 16.93
N LEU A 103 -3.08 0.63 17.64
CA LEU A 103 -2.73 1.24 18.91
C LEU A 103 -2.50 0.13 19.93
N ASP A 104 -1.37 0.17 20.62
CA ASP A 104 -1.14 -0.64 21.80
C ASP A 104 -1.72 0.10 23.00
N GLU A 105 -2.85 -0.37 23.51
CA GLU A 105 -3.57 0.27 24.62
C GLU A 105 -2.72 0.35 25.90
N SER A 106 -1.75 -0.55 26.08
CA SER A 106 -0.90 -0.56 27.27
C SER A 106 0.17 0.53 27.24
N SER A 107 0.70 0.84 26.06
CA SER A 107 1.81 1.79 25.89
C SER A 107 1.38 3.12 25.27
N GLY A 108 0.18 3.19 24.70
CA GLY A 108 -0.31 4.32 23.90
C GLY A 108 0.43 4.51 22.56
N ASN A 109 1.36 3.61 22.22
CA ASN A 109 2.16 3.69 21.00
C ASN A 109 1.51 2.87 19.87
N VAL A 110 1.88 3.18 18.63
CA VAL A 110 1.45 2.36 17.49
C VAL A 110 2.34 1.10 17.40
N ARG A 111 1.74 -0.07 17.62
CA ARG A 111 2.35 -1.37 17.33
C ARG A 111 2.25 -1.65 15.84
N VAL A 112 3.37 -2.03 15.25
CA VAL A 112 3.43 -2.49 13.86
C VAL A 112 3.70 -4.00 13.83
N THR A 113 2.84 -4.73 13.14
CA THR A 113 2.97 -6.17 12.92
C THR A 113 3.30 -6.40 11.45
N ASP A 114 4.47 -6.98 11.18
CA ASP A 114 4.91 -7.30 9.82
C ASP A 114 4.16 -8.53 9.27
N GLY A 115 3.66 -8.41 8.04
CA GLY A 115 3.06 -9.49 7.27
C GLY A 115 4.00 -10.11 6.24
N GLY A 116 5.26 -9.66 6.17
CA GLY A 116 6.35 -10.30 5.46
C GLY A 116 6.37 -10.11 3.93
N GLN A 117 5.35 -9.47 3.36
CA GLN A 117 5.18 -9.37 1.90
C GLN A 117 5.13 -7.95 1.38
N THR A 118 5.52 -6.96 2.20
CA THR A 118 5.52 -5.56 1.74
C THR A 118 6.45 -5.42 0.54
N THR A 119 5.96 -4.82 -0.54
CA THR A 119 6.76 -4.56 -1.74
C THR A 119 6.60 -3.14 -2.23
N VAL A 120 7.62 -2.60 -2.88
CA VAL A 120 7.66 -1.22 -3.35
C VAL A 120 8.42 -1.11 -4.67
N THR A 121 7.98 -0.19 -5.52
CA THR A 121 8.64 0.13 -6.80
C THR A 121 8.71 1.64 -7.03
N GLY A 122 9.64 2.09 -7.87
CA GLY A 122 9.81 3.49 -8.25
C GLY A 122 10.93 4.24 -7.51
N LYS A 123 11.00 5.56 -7.75
CA LYS A 123 12.06 6.48 -7.31
C LYS A 123 12.45 6.33 -5.83
N TYR A 124 11.48 6.21 -4.93
CA TYR A 124 11.71 6.17 -3.47
C TYR A 124 11.67 4.76 -2.87
N ALA A 125 11.66 3.71 -3.70
CA ALA A 125 11.55 2.34 -3.24
C ALA A 125 12.62 1.94 -2.22
N LYS A 126 13.89 2.26 -2.50
CA LYS A 126 15.01 1.98 -1.57
C LYS A 126 14.89 2.76 -0.26
N HIS A 127 14.40 3.99 -0.32
CA HIS A 127 14.19 4.81 0.88
C HIS A 127 13.09 4.22 1.76
N PHE A 128 11.95 3.84 1.16
CA PHE A 128 10.85 3.19 1.88
C PHE A 128 11.27 1.86 2.51
N ALA A 129 11.98 1.01 1.75
CA ALA A 129 12.48 -0.25 2.26
C ALA A 129 13.45 -0.07 3.44
N LYS A 130 14.34 0.93 3.38
CA LYS A 130 15.24 1.28 4.49
C LYS A 130 14.47 1.78 5.72
N LEU A 131 13.42 2.58 5.51
CA LEU A 131 12.58 3.07 6.61
C LEU A 131 11.88 1.92 7.34
N LEU A 132 11.29 0.97 6.61
CA LEU A 132 10.67 -0.22 7.19
C LEU A 132 11.70 -1.13 7.88
N GLY A 133 12.85 -1.34 7.24
CA GLY A 133 13.94 -2.17 7.78
C GLY A 133 14.51 -1.65 9.10
N SER A 134 14.45 -0.34 9.39
CA SER A 134 14.87 0.21 10.69
C SER A 134 14.04 -0.28 11.87
N ARG A 135 12.83 -0.81 11.59
CA ARG A 135 11.93 -1.43 12.57
C ARG A 135 11.76 -2.94 12.37
N GLY A 136 12.63 -3.56 11.57
CA GLY A 136 12.59 -5.01 11.31
C GLY A 136 11.40 -5.45 10.45
N ILE A 137 10.76 -4.55 9.72
CA ILE A 137 9.65 -4.88 8.81
C ILE A 137 10.24 -5.23 7.44
N ALA A 138 9.90 -6.41 6.93
CA ALA A 138 10.35 -6.86 5.63
C ALA A 138 9.78 -6.00 4.51
N CYS A 139 10.63 -5.60 3.56
CA CYS A 139 10.22 -4.85 2.38
C CYS A 139 11.09 -5.20 1.18
N SER A 140 10.47 -5.67 0.10
CA SER A 140 11.16 -5.99 -1.15
C SER A 140 11.00 -4.89 -2.19
N VAL A 141 12.12 -4.36 -2.68
CA VAL A 141 12.16 -3.47 -3.84
C VAL A 141 12.04 -4.32 -5.09
N GLN A 142 10.99 -4.10 -5.88
CA GLN A 142 10.69 -4.89 -7.07
C GLN A 142 10.67 -4.04 -8.35
N PRO A 143 11.04 -4.62 -9.50
CA PRO A 143 10.73 -4.06 -10.81
C PRO A 143 9.23 -3.78 -11.00
N GLY A 144 8.89 -2.84 -11.88
CA GLY A 144 7.51 -2.36 -12.04
C GLY A 144 6.54 -3.43 -12.54
N ASP A 145 7.01 -4.38 -13.33
CA ASP A 145 6.24 -5.52 -13.83
C ASP A 145 5.93 -6.55 -12.74
N VAL A 146 6.95 -6.94 -11.97
CA VAL A 146 6.79 -7.82 -10.80
C VAL A 146 5.86 -7.18 -9.77
N PHE A 147 6.03 -5.88 -9.50
CA PHE A 147 5.15 -5.13 -8.60
C PHE A 147 3.69 -5.12 -9.09
N THR A 148 3.47 -5.07 -10.40
CA THR A 148 2.13 -5.12 -10.99
C THR A 148 1.44 -6.45 -10.75
N GLN A 149 2.18 -7.55 -10.88
CA GLN A 149 1.67 -8.88 -10.54
C GLN A 149 1.29 -8.95 -9.05
N SER A 150 2.16 -8.48 -8.15
CA SER A 150 1.87 -8.42 -6.71
C SER A 150 0.65 -7.56 -6.38
N MET A 151 0.45 -6.44 -7.10
CA MET A 151 -0.72 -5.58 -6.91
C MET A 151 -2.01 -6.29 -7.28
N LEU A 152 -1.99 -7.05 -8.38
CA LEU A 152 -3.15 -7.81 -8.81
C LEU A 152 -3.43 -8.98 -7.88
N GLU A 153 -2.38 -9.66 -7.42
CA GLU A 153 -2.51 -10.72 -6.43
C GLU A 153 -3.17 -10.19 -5.14
N LYS A 154 -2.68 -9.05 -4.65
CA LYS A 154 -3.24 -8.38 -3.47
C LYS A 154 -4.69 -7.95 -3.67
N LEU A 155 -5.02 -7.39 -4.85
CA LEU A 155 -6.37 -6.95 -5.18
C LEU A 155 -7.36 -8.13 -5.18
N LEU A 156 -7.00 -9.24 -5.83
CA LEU A 156 -7.81 -10.45 -5.85
C LEU A 156 -8.00 -10.98 -4.43
N TRP A 157 -6.91 -11.06 -3.67
CA TRP A 157 -6.94 -11.49 -2.28
C TRP A 157 -7.89 -10.65 -1.44
N SER A 158 -7.77 -9.31 -1.48
CA SER A 158 -8.62 -8.41 -0.69
C SER A 158 -10.08 -8.50 -1.14
N THR A 159 -10.33 -8.58 -2.45
CA THR A 159 -11.70 -8.69 -2.99
C THR A 159 -12.39 -9.95 -2.48
N ILE A 160 -11.69 -11.07 -2.51
CA ILE A 160 -12.24 -12.37 -2.11
C ILE A 160 -12.43 -12.43 -0.59
N PHE A 161 -11.38 -12.15 0.19
CA PHE A 161 -11.46 -12.32 1.63
C PHE A 161 -12.37 -11.30 2.29
N TRP A 162 -12.35 -10.03 1.89
CA TRP A 162 -13.27 -9.06 2.50
C TRP A 162 -14.74 -9.40 2.22
N MET A 163 -15.06 -9.84 0.99
CA MET A 163 -16.41 -10.28 0.64
C MET A 163 -16.83 -11.52 1.42
N VAL A 164 -16.00 -12.56 1.43
CA VAL A 164 -16.34 -13.85 2.07
C VAL A 164 -16.40 -13.71 3.59
N CYS A 165 -15.43 -13.04 4.22
CA CYS A 165 -15.46 -12.79 5.66
C CYS A 165 -16.73 -12.02 6.05
N ALA A 166 -17.06 -10.92 5.36
CA ALA A 166 -18.26 -10.15 5.66
C ALA A 166 -19.56 -10.94 5.43
N GLY A 167 -19.61 -11.76 4.37
CA GLY A 167 -20.78 -12.59 4.04
C GLY A 167 -20.97 -13.83 4.92
N MET A 168 -19.92 -14.26 5.62
CA MET A 168 -19.93 -15.45 6.50
C MET A 168 -19.79 -15.03 7.96
N GLU A 169 -20.75 -14.25 8.47
CA GLU A 169 -20.83 -13.88 9.90
C GLU A 169 -19.56 -13.21 10.47
N ASN A 170 -18.78 -12.51 9.64
CA ASN A 170 -17.52 -11.87 10.01
C ASN A 170 -16.41 -12.83 10.48
N LEU A 171 -16.38 -14.06 9.93
CA LEU A 171 -15.22 -14.95 10.10
C LEU A 171 -13.91 -14.24 9.75
N THR A 172 -12.84 -14.56 10.47
CA THR A 172 -11.50 -14.07 10.19
C THR A 172 -10.96 -14.62 8.87
N VAL A 173 -9.95 -13.95 8.31
CA VAL A 173 -9.24 -14.42 7.12
C VAL A 173 -8.68 -15.84 7.33
N GLY A 174 -8.14 -16.13 8.51
CA GLY A 174 -7.60 -17.45 8.86
C GLY A 174 -8.65 -18.55 8.88
N GLU A 175 -9.83 -18.27 9.43
CA GLU A 175 -10.95 -19.22 9.43
C GLU A 175 -11.45 -19.47 8.01
N VAL A 176 -11.63 -18.42 7.19
CA VAL A 176 -12.03 -18.57 5.79
C VAL A 176 -10.98 -19.34 4.98
N ALA A 177 -9.69 -19.03 5.17
CA ALA A 177 -8.59 -19.65 4.44
C ALA A 177 -8.48 -21.15 4.72
N THR A 178 -8.85 -21.59 5.92
CA THR A 178 -8.74 -22.99 6.37
C THR A 178 -10.04 -23.76 6.15
N ALA A 179 -11.17 -23.26 6.66
CA ALA A 179 -12.46 -23.96 6.66
C ALA A 179 -13.26 -23.78 5.36
N HIS A 180 -12.96 -22.76 4.56
CA HIS A 180 -13.73 -22.41 3.35
C HIS A 180 -12.87 -22.35 2.08
N ARG A 181 -11.73 -23.07 2.07
CA ARG A 181 -10.81 -23.15 0.92
C ARG A 181 -11.48 -23.49 -0.41
N PRO A 182 -12.48 -24.40 -0.52
CA PRO A 182 -13.17 -24.65 -1.79
C PRO A 182 -13.94 -23.43 -2.32
N LYS A 183 -14.56 -22.63 -1.43
CA LYS A 183 -15.25 -21.39 -1.82
C LYS A 183 -14.25 -20.33 -2.31
N VAL A 184 -13.13 -20.19 -1.60
CA VAL A 184 -12.03 -19.31 -2.03
C VAL A 184 -11.53 -19.73 -3.41
N HIS A 185 -11.30 -21.03 -3.64
CA HIS A 185 -10.86 -21.55 -4.93
C HIS A 185 -11.84 -21.25 -6.07
N ALA A 186 -13.14 -21.48 -5.86
CA ALA A 186 -14.16 -21.15 -6.85
C ALA A 186 -14.13 -19.66 -7.24
N LEU A 187 -14.11 -18.77 -6.25
CA LEU A 187 -14.04 -17.32 -6.49
C LEU A 187 -12.75 -16.89 -7.20
N VAL A 188 -11.61 -17.48 -6.84
CA VAL A 188 -10.34 -17.21 -7.55
C VAL A 188 -10.48 -17.61 -9.02
N CYS A 189 -11.00 -18.80 -9.30
CA CYS A 189 -11.12 -19.31 -10.66
C CYS A 189 -12.11 -18.46 -11.50
N GLU A 190 -13.13 -17.86 -10.88
CA GLU A 190 -14.04 -16.90 -11.53
C GLU A 190 -13.39 -15.52 -11.79
N LEU A 191 -12.66 -14.98 -10.81
CA LEU A 191 -12.13 -13.62 -10.86
C LEU A 191 -10.79 -13.51 -11.61
N LEU A 192 -9.97 -14.56 -11.62
CA LEU A 192 -8.65 -14.55 -12.23
C LEU A 192 -8.68 -14.17 -13.73
N PRO A 193 -9.56 -14.73 -14.58
CA PRO A 193 -9.62 -14.34 -15.99
C PRO A 193 -10.08 -12.89 -16.20
N VAL A 194 -10.90 -12.35 -15.28
CA VAL A 194 -11.34 -10.95 -15.32
C VAL A 194 -10.17 -10.03 -14.98
N ALA A 195 -9.42 -10.36 -13.93
CA ALA A 195 -8.23 -9.66 -13.50
C ALA A 195 -7.15 -9.60 -14.59
N GLU A 196 -6.85 -10.74 -15.25
CA GLU A 196 -5.89 -10.79 -16.36
C GLU A 196 -6.32 -9.88 -17.54
N ARG A 197 -7.59 -9.96 -17.95
CA ARG A 197 -8.11 -9.11 -19.03
C ARG A 197 -8.06 -7.63 -18.69
N ALA A 198 -8.35 -7.26 -17.44
CA ALA A 198 -8.26 -5.88 -17.00
C ALA A 198 -6.80 -5.37 -17.03
N LEU A 199 -5.85 -6.21 -16.60
CA LEU A 199 -4.43 -5.88 -16.58
C LEU A 199 -3.85 -5.67 -17.98
N ASN A 200 -4.21 -6.53 -18.92
CA ASN A 200 -3.76 -6.43 -20.32
C ASN A 200 -4.36 -5.21 -21.06
N ARG A 201 -5.29 -4.48 -20.46
CA ARG A 201 -5.82 -3.20 -20.98
C ARG A 201 -5.09 -1.97 -20.45
N ILE A 202 -4.27 -2.10 -19.40
CA ILE A 202 -3.53 -0.97 -18.83
C ILE A 202 -2.31 -0.70 -19.73
N PRO A 203 -2.19 0.48 -20.37
CA PRO A 203 -1.00 0.80 -21.16
C PRO A 203 0.25 0.71 -20.28
N SER A 204 1.38 0.21 -20.83
CA SER A 204 2.65 -0.10 -20.14
C SER A 204 2.76 -1.46 -19.42
N SER A 205 1.69 -2.27 -19.41
CA SER A 205 1.71 -3.55 -18.69
C SER A 205 2.58 -4.62 -19.37
N GLY A 206 2.62 -4.72 -20.71
CA GLY A 206 3.09 -5.96 -21.33
C GLY A 206 2.08 -7.08 -21.12
N ILE A 207 2.24 -8.21 -21.81
CA ILE A 207 1.30 -9.33 -21.66
C ILE A 207 1.58 -10.04 -20.34
N TYR A 208 0.62 -9.99 -19.42
CA TYR A 208 0.71 -10.71 -18.15
C TYR A 208 -0.12 -11.98 -18.16
N HIS A 209 0.48 -13.05 -17.66
CA HIS A 209 -0.19 -14.29 -17.31
C HIS A 209 -0.08 -14.45 -15.80
N LEU A 210 -1.22 -14.51 -15.12
CA LEU A 210 -1.23 -14.80 -13.69
C LEU A 210 -0.95 -16.29 -13.48
N PRO A 211 -0.39 -16.66 -12.32
CA PRO A 211 -0.19 -18.07 -12.00
C PRO A 211 -1.55 -18.80 -11.94
N PRO A 212 -1.58 -20.12 -12.18
CA PRO A 212 -2.81 -20.90 -12.16
C PRO A 212 -3.59 -20.74 -10.84
N CYS A 213 -4.92 -20.85 -10.90
CA CYS A 213 -5.86 -20.70 -9.77
C CYS A 213 -5.39 -21.44 -8.49
N HIS A 214 -4.85 -22.66 -8.62
CA HIS A 214 -4.32 -23.43 -7.48
C HIS A 214 -3.11 -22.77 -6.78
N HIS A 215 -2.20 -22.15 -7.53
CA HIS A 215 -1.05 -21.46 -6.97
C HIS A 215 -1.48 -20.20 -6.22
N PHE A 216 -2.42 -19.45 -6.80
CA PHE A 216 -2.98 -18.27 -6.16
C PHE A 216 -3.68 -18.63 -4.84
N VAL A 217 -4.51 -19.67 -4.81
CA VAL A 217 -5.18 -20.12 -3.58
C VAL A 217 -4.17 -20.51 -2.49
N TYR A 218 -3.07 -21.16 -2.86
CA TYR A 218 -2.02 -21.51 -1.90
C TYR A 218 -1.38 -20.26 -1.28
N ARG A 219 -0.96 -19.28 -2.11
CA ARG A 219 -0.43 -18.00 -1.62
C ARG A 219 -1.46 -17.23 -0.80
N ALA A 220 -2.69 -17.16 -1.29
CA ALA A 220 -3.80 -16.46 -0.67
C ALA A 220 -4.12 -16.97 0.74
N CYS A 221 -4.14 -18.30 0.92
CA CYS A 221 -4.33 -18.92 2.22
C CYS A 221 -3.10 -18.77 3.13
N SER A 222 -1.88 -18.69 2.58
CA SER A 222 -0.65 -18.49 3.38
C SER A 222 -0.51 -17.07 3.94
N MET A 223 -1.27 -16.10 3.41
CA MET A 223 -1.30 -14.70 3.85
C MET A 223 -2.23 -14.44 5.04
N SER A 224 -2.79 -15.48 5.67
CA SER A 224 -3.82 -15.35 6.71
C SER A 224 -3.31 -15.02 8.12
N SER A 225 -2.01 -14.75 8.29
CA SER A 225 -1.35 -14.47 9.57
C SER A 225 -1.27 -12.97 9.92
N LEU A 226 -1.93 -12.11 9.14
CA LEU A 226 -2.07 -10.66 9.39
C LEU A 226 -3.35 -10.32 10.16
#